data_AF-A0A6J7Q6Q3-F1
#
_entry.id   AF-A0A6J7Q6Q3-F1
#
_cell.length_a   1.000
_cell.length_b   1.000
_cell.length_c   1.000
_cell.angle_alpha   90.00
_cell.angle_beta   90.00
_cell.angle_gamma   90.00
#
_symmetry.space_group_name_H-M   'P 1'
#
loop_
_entity.id
_entity.type
_entity.pdbx_description
1 polymer ?
#
loop_
_entity_poly.entity_id
_entity_poly.type
_entity_poly.pdbx_seq_one_letter_code
_entity_poly.pdbx_strand_id
1 'polypeptide(L)'
;MTDLVKRATARADELSRNEYVTGAARVARLCHLLEPRVLCVVGLTGWRIGVDKHAATGQQPESIGRTLVYVMPNPSGLNAHVTVDDLTEHFRIVGALADEA
;
A
#
# COMPACT_ATOMS: atom_id res chain seq x y z
N MET A 1 -12.05 0.32 0.96
CA MET A 1 -10.80 1.10 1.19
C MET A 1 -10.50 1.13 2.68
N THR A 2 -9.23 1.11 3.07
CA THR A 2 -8.78 1.21 4.48
C THR A 2 -7.42 1.91 4.53
N ASP A 3 -6.97 2.26 5.73
CA ASP A 3 -5.71 2.98 5.97
C ASP A 3 -4.77 2.11 6.81
N LEU A 4 -3.47 2.22 6.63
CA LEU A 4 -2.52 1.60 7.54
C LEU A 4 -2.68 2.19 8.95
N VAL A 5 -2.66 3.51 9.07
CA VAL A 5 -2.82 4.21 10.36
C VAL A 5 -4.13 4.98 10.37
N LYS A 6 -4.92 4.84 11.45
CA LYS A 6 -6.26 5.46 11.57
C LYS A 6 -6.26 6.86 12.19
N ARG A 7 -5.16 7.24 12.84
CA ARG A 7 -5.01 8.59 13.40
C ARG A 7 -4.83 9.59 12.26
N ALA A 8 -5.67 10.62 12.24
CA ALA A 8 -5.52 11.74 11.32
C ALA A 8 -4.25 12.54 11.66
N THR A 9 -3.52 12.93 10.62
CA THR A 9 -2.30 13.76 10.69
C THR A 9 -2.28 14.71 9.51
N ALA A 10 -1.60 15.86 9.63
CA ALA A 10 -1.42 16.75 8.50
C ALA A 10 -0.36 16.19 7.53
N ARG A 11 0.65 15.49 8.08
CA ARG A 11 1.73 14.88 7.31
C ARG A 11 2.03 13.46 7.80
N ALA A 12 2.46 12.60 6.87
CA ALA A 12 2.77 11.20 7.15
C ALA A 12 4.01 10.99 8.04
N ASP A 13 4.88 12.00 8.17
CA ASP A 13 6.07 11.99 9.03
C ASP A 13 5.74 12.23 10.52
N GLU A 14 4.51 12.64 10.84
CA GLU A 14 3.98 12.71 12.21
C GLU A 14 3.59 11.32 12.77
N LEU A 15 3.63 10.28 11.93
CA LEU A 15 3.26 8.91 12.31
C LEU A 15 4.50 8.13 12.76
N SER A 16 4.37 7.47 13.90
CA SER A 16 5.46 6.64 14.44
C SER A 16 5.57 5.30 13.69
N ARG A 17 6.76 4.69 13.73
CA ARG A 17 6.97 3.34 13.20
C ARG A 17 6.00 2.32 13.79
N ASN A 18 5.75 2.40 15.10
CA ASN A 18 4.88 1.44 15.79
C ASN A 18 3.43 1.50 15.29
N GLU A 19 2.94 2.70 14.93
CA GLU A 19 1.62 2.87 14.32
C GLU A 19 1.55 2.18 12.96
N TYR A 20 2.57 2.33 12.11
CA TYR A 20 2.63 1.63 10.83
C TYR A 20 2.70 0.10 10.98
N VAL A 21 3.52 -0.42 11.89
CA VAL A 21 3.64 -1.87 12.13
C VAL A 21 2.32 -2.44 12.64
N THR A 22 1.69 -1.78 13.62
CA THR A 22 0.39 -2.20 14.16
C THR A 22 -0.71 -2.14 13.08
N GLY A 23 -0.67 -1.08 12.27
CA GLY A 23 -1.55 -0.86 11.13
C GLY A 23 -1.43 -1.94 10.06
N ALA A 24 -0.21 -2.29 9.67
CA ALA A 24 0.07 -3.33 8.70
C ALA A 24 -0.41 -4.70 9.19
N ALA A 25 -0.16 -5.06 10.46
CA ALA A 25 -0.67 -6.29 11.04
C ALA A 25 -2.22 -6.33 11.04
N ARG A 26 -2.88 -5.19 11.26
CA ARG A 26 -4.35 -5.08 11.16
C ARG A 26 -4.83 -5.29 9.73
N VAL A 27 -4.18 -4.67 8.74
CA VAL A 27 -4.52 -4.86 7.33
C VAL A 27 -4.29 -6.32 6.91
N ALA A 28 -3.21 -6.96 7.36
CA ALA A 28 -2.97 -8.37 7.07
C ALA A 28 -4.08 -9.27 7.62
N ARG A 29 -4.60 -8.99 8.83
CA ARG A 29 -5.79 -9.70 9.35
C ARG A 29 -7.02 -9.47 8.47
N LEU A 30 -7.24 -8.24 7.97
CA LEU A 30 -8.35 -7.96 7.05
C LEU A 30 -8.20 -8.73 5.72
N CYS A 31 -6.99 -8.85 5.18
CA CYS A 31 -6.74 -9.66 3.98
C CYS A 31 -7.10 -11.13 4.20
N HIS A 32 -6.76 -11.72 5.35
CA HIS A 32 -7.16 -13.10 5.65
C HIS A 32 -8.67 -13.28 5.83
N LEU A 33 -9.39 -12.25 6.30
CA LEU A 33 -10.84 -12.32 6.52
C LEU A 33 -11.66 -12.06 5.26
N LEU A 34 -11.20 -11.13 4.42
CA LEU A 34 -11.94 -10.67 3.23
C LEU A 34 -11.44 -11.31 1.94
N GLU A 35 -10.27 -11.95 1.98
CA GLU A 35 -9.59 -12.61 0.86
C GLU A 35 -9.64 -11.79 -0.45
N PRO A 36 -9.27 -10.51 -0.45
CA PRO A 36 -9.22 -9.75 -1.70
C PRO A 36 -8.16 -10.36 -2.62
N ARG A 37 -8.40 -10.32 -3.93
CA ARG A 37 -7.42 -10.76 -4.94
C ARG A 37 -6.13 -9.96 -4.83
N VAL A 38 -6.24 -8.63 -4.72
CA VAL A 38 -5.11 -7.71 -4.63
C VAL A 38 -5.31 -6.70 -3.49
N LEU A 39 -4.27 -6.51 -2.68
CA LEU A 39 -4.11 -5.36 -1.79
C LEU A 39 -3.26 -4.31 -2.51
N CYS A 40 -3.90 -3.23 -2.96
CA CYS A 40 -3.19 -2.05 -3.46
C CYS A 40 -2.88 -1.08 -2.31
N VAL A 41 -1.60 -0.92 -2.01
CA VAL A 41 -1.09 0.02 -1.01
C VAL A 41 -0.70 1.31 -1.70
N VAL A 42 -1.37 2.40 -1.32
CA VAL A 42 -1.11 3.73 -1.86
C VAL A 42 -0.09 4.45 -0.98
N GLY A 43 1.16 4.49 -1.43
CA GLY A 43 2.27 5.16 -0.75
C GLY A 43 3.34 4.21 -0.23
N LEU A 44 4.54 4.32 -0.82
CA LEU A 44 5.69 3.48 -0.52
C LEU A 44 6.29 3.69 0.88
N THR A 45 6.32 4.94 1.37
CA THR A 45 7.01 5.29 2.63
C THR A 45 6.39 4.58 3.84
N GLY A 46 5.07 4.62 3.99
CA GLY A 46 4.39 3.94 5.09
C GLY A 46 4.58 2.43 5.06
N TRP A 47 4.56 1.84 3.86
CA TRP A 47 4.84 0.42 3.66
C TRP A 47 6.27 0.05 4.07
N ARG A 48 7.26 0.86 3.68
CA ARG A 48 8.66 0.66 4.09
C ARG A 48 8.90 0.75 5.58
N ILE A 49 8.15 1.62 6.26
CA ILE A 49 8.27 1.79 7.71
C ILE A 49 7.64 0.60 8.45
N GLY A 50 6.47 0.14 7.99
CA GLY A 50 5.65 -0.85 8.68
C GLY A 50 5.90 -2.30 8.29
N VAL A 51 6.46 -2.58 7.10
CA VAL A 51 6.53 -3.93 6.54
C VAL A 51 7.92 -4.25 6.01
N ASP A 52 8.33 -3.63 4.90
CA ASP A 52 9.61 -3.95 4.25
C ASP A 52 10.36 -2.68 3.85
N LYS A 53 11.44 -2.38 4.58
CA LYS A 53 12.32 -1.22 4.33
C LYS A 53 12.92 -1.18 2.92
N HIS A 54 12.98 -2.31 2.22
CA HIS A 54 13.56 -2.44 0.88
C HIS A 54 12.51 -2.48 -0.24
N ALA A 55 11.22 -2.42 0.09
CA ALA A 55 10.13 -2.46 -0.88
C ALA A 55 10.33 -1.42 -1.99
N ALA A 56 9.89 -1.75 -3.20
CA ALA A 56 9.80 -0.84 -4.34
C ALA A 56 8.34 -0.69 -4.79
N THR A 57 8.06 0.31 -5.60
CA THR A 57 6.76 0.40 -6.27
C THR A 57 6.58 -0.79 -7.23
N GLY A 58 5.36 -1.31 -7.33
CA GLY A 58 5.03 -2.49 -8.13
C GLY A 58 4.49 -3.65 -7.29
N GLN A 59 4.37 -4.81 -7.92
CA GLN A 59 4.00 -6.05 -7.24
C GLN A 59 5.13 -6.48 -6.31
N GLN A 60 4.76 -6.81 -5.07
CA GLN A 60 5.71 -7.30 -4.08
C GLN A 60 5.91 -8.82 -4.24
N PRO A 61 7.10 -9.35 -3.90
CA PRO A 61 7.38 -10.78 -3.99
C PRO A 61 6.54 -11.61 -3.01
N GLU A 62 6.18 -11.04 -1.86
CA GLU A 62 5.40 -11.70 -0.82
C GLU A 62 3.91 -11.34 -0.92
N SER A 63 3.06 -12.36 -0.79
CA SER A 63 1.61 -12.22 -0.63
C SER A 63 1.22 -12.22 0.85
N ILE A 64 0.00 -11.74 1.14
CA ILE A 64 -0.63 -11.94 2.44
C ILE A 64 -1.65 -13.07 2.29
N GLY A 65 -1.25 -14.29 2.64
CA GLY A 65 -2.02 -15.48 2.31
C GLY A 65 -2.21 -15.58 0.79
N ARG A 66 -3.46 -15.57 0.33
CA ARG A 66 -3.81 -15.60 -1.10
C ARG A 66 -3.87 -14.21 -1.76
N THR A 67 -3.79 -13.14 -0.97
CA THR A 67 -3.87 -11.76 -1.47
C THR A 67 -2.53 -11.31 -2.02
N LEU A 68 -2.48 -10.99 -3.31
CA LEU A 68 -1.32 -10.34 -3.92
C LEU A 68 -1.13 -8.93 -3.34
N VAL A 69 0.11 -8.51 -3.11
CA VAL A 69 0.41 -7.17 -2.61
C VAL A 69 1.01 -6.33 -3.73
N TYR A 70 0.43 -5.16 -3.96
CA TYR A 70 0.94 -4.17 -4.90
C TYR A 70 1.14 -2.83 -4.19
N VAL A 71 2.28 -2.17 -4.38
CA VAL A 71 2.58 -0.88 -3.76
C VAL A 71 2.73 0.17 -4.85
N MET A 72 1.93 1.23 -4.79
CA MET A 72 2.01 2.35 -5.73
C MET A 72 2.56 3.61 -5.04
N PRO A 73 3.06 4.60 -5.80
CA PRO A 73 3.48 5.88 -5.22
C PRO A 73 2.32 6.60 -4.52
N ASN A 74 2.67 7.55 -3.65
CA ASN A 74 1.67 8.39 -2.97
C ASN A 74 1.16 9.49 -3.93
N PRO A 75 -0.15 9.65 -4.13
CA PRO A 75 -0.74 10.69 -4.97
C PRO A 75 -0.72 12.09 -4.33
N SER A 76 -0.26 12.23 -3.07
CA SER A 76 -0.11 13.54 -2.43
C SER A 76 0.73 14.50 -3.27
N GLY A 77 0.29 15.75 -3.40
CA GLY A 77 1.03 16.80 -4.12
C GLY A 77 2.41 17.14 -3.53
N LEU A 78 2.72 16.67 -2.31
CA LEU A 78 4.08 16.73 -1.77
C LEU A 78 5.06 15.79 -2.51
N ASN A 79 4.54 14.82 -3.26
CA ASN A 79 5.32 13.92 -4.11
C ASN A 79 5.44 14.50 -5.53
N ALA A 80 6.25 15.55 -5.69
CA ALA A 80 6.38 16.31 -6.94
C ALA A 80 6.94 15.52 -8.14
N HIS A 81 7.41 14.29 -7.91
CA HIS A 81 8.02 13.45 -8.94
C HIS A 81 7.04 12.48 -9.62
N VAL A 82 5.78 12.44 -9.17
CA VAL A 82 4.78 11.49 -9.67
C VAL A 82 3.66 12.23 -10.38
N THR A 83 3.40 11.84 -11.62
CA THR A 83 2.36 12.43 -12.45
C THR A 83 1.04 11.65 -12.33
N VAL A 84 -0.05 12.24 -12.83
CA VAL A 84 -1.35 11.56 -12.93
C VAL A 84 -1.26 10.35 -13.87
N ASP A 85 -0.45 10.44 -14.93
CA ASP A 85 -0.25 9.35 -15.88
C ASP A 85 0.46 8.16 -15.22
N ASP A 86 1.48 8.42 -14.40
CA ASP A 86 2.17 7.37 -13.62
C ASP A 86 1.19 6.66 -12.68
N LEU A 87 0.37 7.43 -11.95
CA LEU A 87 -0.65 6.88 -11.05
C LEU A 87 -1.68 6.04 -11.79
N THR A 88 -2.12 6.52 -12.96
CA THR A 88 -3.09 5.81 -13.81
C THR A 88 -2.52 4.49 -14.29
N GLU A 89 -1.24 4.45 -14.66
CA GLU A 89 -0.59 3.22 -15.08
C GLU A 89 -0.50 2.19 -13.96
N HIS A 90 -0.15 2.61 -12.74
CA HIS A 90 -0.21 1.75 -11.57
C HIS A 90 -1.61 1.18 -11.33
N PHE A 91 -2.66 2.00 -11.47
CA PHE A 91 -4.03 1.52 -11.33
C PHE A 91 -4.44 0.54 -12.43
N ARG A 92 -3.99 0.72 -13.68
CA ARG A 92 -4.23 -0.27 -14.75
C ARG A 92 -3.60 -1.62 -14.43
N ILE A 93 -2.35 -1.62 -13.96
CA ILE A 93 -1.65 -2.86 -13.57
C ILE A 93 -2.40 -3.56 -12.43
N VAL A 94 -2.82 -2.81 -11.41
CA VAL A 94 -3.61 -3.36 -10.29
C VAL A 94 -4.94 -3.93 -10.79
N GLY A 95 -5.61 -3.25 -11.72
CA GLY A 95 -6.84 -3.73 -12.35
C GLY A 95 -6.64 -5.07 -13.06
N ALA A 96 -5.61 -5.17 -13.90
CA ALA A 96 -5.27 -6.41 -14.61
C ALA A 96 -4.95 -7.57 -13.64
N LEU A 97 -4.12 -7.33 -12.61
CA LEU A 97 -3.83 -8.31 -11.57
C LEU A 97 -5.10 -8.77 -10.84
N ALA A 98 -6.01 -7.82 -10.59
CA ALA A 98 -7.28 -8.09 -9.95
C ALA A 98 -8.29 -8.76 -10.87
N ASP A 99 -8.04 -8.91 -12.18
CA ASP A 99 -8.87 -9.61 -13.16
C ASP A 99 -8.31 -11.02 -13.48
N GLU A 100 -7.00 -11.23 -13.37
CA GLU A 100 -6.30 -12.48 -13.76
C GLU A 100 -6.15 -13.55 -12.65
N ALA A 101 -6.14 -13.20 -11.36
CA ALA A 101 -5.86 -14.09 -10.20
C ALA A 101 -6.91 -15.15 -9.77
#